data_AF-A0A1V3MSK8-F1
#
_entry.id   AF-A0A1V3MSK8-F1
#
_cell.length_a   1.000
_cell.length_b   1.000
_cell.length_c   1.000
_cell.angle_alpha   90.00
_cell.angle_beta   90.00
_cell.angle_gamma   90.00
#
_symmetry.space_group_name_H-M   'P 1'
#
loop_
_entity.id
_entity.type
_entity.pdbx_description
1 polymer ?
#
loop_
_entity_poly.entity_id
_entity_poly.type
_entity_poly.pdbx_seq_one_letter_code
_entity_poly.pdbx_strand_id
1 'polypeptide(L)' 'MKKIIHKIGQALQVILLAPVKLPGKVPTILKYLAIGVGIMEALTDEQGGEKKAPDEQRGGEDENQ' A
#
# COMPACT_ATOMS: atom_id res chain seq x y z
N MET A 1 -1.08 19.48 -13.91
CA MET A 1 -1.30 18.44 -12.87
C MET A 1 -2.61 17.65 -13.02
N LYS A 2 -3.72 18.25 -13.52
CA LYS A 2 -5.02 17.56 -13.70
C LYS A 2 -4.95 16.27 -14.55
N LYS A 3 -4.09 16.24 -15.59
CA LYS A 3 -3.94 15.09 -16.50
C LYS A 3 -3.36 13.83 -15.82
N ILE A 4 -2.50 14.00 -14.81
CA ILE A 4 -1.86 12.89 -14.09
C ILE A 4 -2.84 12.26 -13.11
N ILE A 5 -3.54 13.09 -12.33
CA ILE A 5 -4.58 12.66 -11.40
C ILE A 5 -5.71 11.94 -12.15
N HIS A 6 -6.09 12.44 -13.33
CA HIS A 6 -7.10 11.81 -14.17
C HIS A 6 -6.66 10.42 -14.69
N LYS A 7 -5.39 10.27 -15.08
CA LYS A 7 -4.82 8.97 -15.50
C LYS A 7 -4.77 7.95 -14.35
N ILE A 8 -4.38 8.39 -13.15
CA ILE A 8 -4.35 7.54 -11.96
C ILE A 8 -5.78 7.13 -11.57
N GLY A 9 -6.72 8.08 -11.56
CA GLY A 9 -8.13 7.82 -11.28
C GLY A 9 -8.75 6.82 -12.27
N GLN A 10 -8.41 6.92 -13.55
CA GLN A 10 -8.87 5.99 -14.58
C GLN A 10 -8.27 4.58 -14.39
N ALA A 11 -6.99 4.48 -14.04
CA ALA A 11 -6.36 3.20 -13.73
C ALA A 11 -6.99 2.54 -12.49
N LEU A 12 -7.20 3.32 -11.42
CA LEU A 12 -7.89 2.85 -10.21
C LEU A 12 -9.33 2.42 -10.51
N GLN A 13 -10.06 3.16 -11.35
CA GLN A 13 -11.39 2.77 -11.79
C GLN A 13 -11.39 1.44 -12.53
N VAL A 14 -10.42 1.19 -13.43
CA VAL A 14 -10.31 -0.09 -14.13
C VAL A 14 -9.96 -1.23 -13.17
N ILE A 15 -9.10 -0.99 -12.18
CA ILE A 15 -8.77 -1.96 -11.13
C ILE A 15 -10.01 -2.28 -10.28
N LEU A 16 -10.78 -1.27 -9.88
CA LEU A 16 -11.99 -1.42 -9.07
C LEU A 16 -13.17 -2.02 -9.84
N LEU A 17 -13.31 -1.72 -11.14
CA LEU A 17 -14.33 -2.32 -12.01
C LEU A 17 -14.00 -3.76 -12.41
N ALA A 18 -12.74 -4.20 -12.30
CA ALA A 18 -12.36 -5.55 -12.69
C ALA A 18 -13.15 -6.58 -11.86
N PRO A 19 -13.72 -7.65 -12.47
CA PRO A 19 -14.51 -8.63 -11.75
C PRO A 19 -13.62 -9.42 -10.78
N VAL A 20 -13.64 -9.02 -9.50
CA VAL A 20 -13.35 -9.75 -8.23
C VAL A 20 -12.15 -10.72 -8.20
N LYS A 21 -11.26 -10.70 -9.20
CA LYS A 21 -10.02 -11.50 -9.24
C LYS A 21 -8.87 -10.89 -8.44
N LEU A 22 -9.14 -9.74 -7.81
CA LEU A 22 -8.24 -9.02 -6.92
C LEU A 22 -8.25 -9.51 -5.46
N PRO A 23 -9.38 -9.79 -4.77
CA PRO A 23 -9.38 -10.22 -3.36
C PRO A 23 -8.39 -11.34 -3.02
N GLY A 24 -8.22 -12.36 -3.88
CA GLY A 24 -7.22 -13.41 -3.66
C GLY A 24 -5.76 -12.98 -3.87
N LYS A 25 -5.52 -11.81 -4.47
CA LYS A 25 -4.20 -11.24 -4.79
C LYS A 25 -3.89 -9.96 -4.00
N VAL A 26 -4.88 -9.40 -3.28
CA VAL A 26 -4.71 -8.26 -2.36
C VAL A 26 -3.50 -8.42 -1.44
N PRO A 27 -3.28 -9.56 -0.74
CA PRO A 27 -2.12 -9.68 0.15
C PRO A 27 -0.79 -9.59 -0.58
N THR A 28 -0.71 -10.07 -1.82
CA THR A 28 0.50 -9.97 -2.66
C THR A 28 0.72 -8.54 -3.13
N ILE A 29 -0.33 -7.83 -3.55
CA ILE A 29 -0.26 -6.42 -3.97
C ILE A 29 0.18 -5.54 -2.81
N LEU A 30 -0.36 -5.76 -1.60
CA LEU A 30 0.03 -5.03 -0.40
C LEU A 30 1.49 -5.27 -0.02
N LYS A 31 2.00 -6.50 -0.14
CA LYS A 31 3.43 -6.81 0.08
C LYS A 31 4.33 -6.00 -0.86
N TYR A 32 3.99 -5.95 -2.14
CA TYR A 32 4.77 -5.18 -3.11
C TYR A 32 4.67 -3.66 -2.89
N LEU A 33 3.50 -3.17 -2.45
CA LEU A 33 3.37 -1.77 -2.04
C LEU A 33 4.22 -1.45 -0.82
N ALA A 34 4.21 -2.30 0.22
CA ALA A 34 5.03 -2.11 1.41
C ALA A 34 6.53 -2.13 1.09
N ILE A 35 6.97 -3.07 0.24
CA ILE A 35 8.38 -3.11 -0.22
C ILE A 35 8.72 -1.85 -1.02
N GLY A 36 7.86 -1.43 -1.94
CA GLY A 36 8.08 -0.23 -2.74
C GLY A 36 8.12 1.06 -1.92
N VAL A 37 7.21 1.20 -0.95
CA VAL A 37 7.18 2.32 -0.01
C VAL A 37 8.41 2.30 0.88
N GLY A 38 8.80 1.16 1.45
CA GLY A 38 10.01 1.05 2.28
C GLY A 38 11.30 1.40 1.52
N ILE A 39 11.39 1.08 0.24
CA ILE A 39 12.52 1.51 -0.62
C ILE A 39 12.48 3.03 -0.86
N MET A 40 11.30 3.59 -1.14
CA MET A 40 11.15 5.03 -1.34
C MET A 40 11.47 5.84 -0.07
N GLU A 41 11.07 5.31 1.08
CA GLU A 41 11.40 5.85 2.40
C GLU A 41 12.91 5.79 2.61
N ALA A 42 13.57 4.65 2.38
CA ALA A 42 15.03 4.53 2.53
C ALA A 42 15.82 5.53 1.68
N LEU A 43 15.42 5.75 0.41
CA LEU A 43 16.06 6.72 -0.49
C LEU A 43 15.79 8.18 -0.12
N THR A 44 14.66 8.45 0.54
CA THR A 44 14.29 9.79 1.02
C THR A 44 14.95 10.08 2.38
N ASP A 45 15.05 9.07 3.24
CA ASP A 45 15.70 9.09 4.56
C ASP A 45 17.22 9.29 4.43
N GLU A 46 17.84 8.76 3.36
CA GLU A 46 19.24 9.04 2.99
C GLU A 46 19.52 10.54 2.73
N GLN A 47 18.48 11.35 2.51
CA GLN A 47 18.59 12.81 2.32
C GLN A 47 18.22 13.65 3.56
N GLY A 48 17.75 13.05 4.65
CA GLY A 48 17.37 13.77 5.86
C GLY A 48 16.55 12.90 6.79
N GLY A 49 17.21 12.33 7.79
CA GLY A 49 16.66 11.24 8.59
C GLY A 49 15.42 11.60 9.41
N GLU A 50 14.50 10.67 9.51
CA GLU A 50 13.70 10.36 10.70
C GLU A 50 12.89 9.07 10.46
N LYS A 51 13.36 7.98 11.08
CA LYS A 51 12.75 6.65 11.03
C LYS A 51 11.33 6.68 11.63
N LYS A 52 10.29 6.62 10.79
CA LYS A 52 8.96 6.17 11.23
C LYS A 52 8.78 4.71 10.84
N ALA A 53 8.87 3.83 11.83
CA ALA A 53 8.50 2.43 11.68
C ALA A 53 7.02 2.33 11.26
N PRO A 54 6.64 1.37 10.40
CA PRO A 54 5.25 1.01 10.22
C PRO A 54 4.78 0.37 11.53
N ASP A 55 3.86 1.03 12.23
CA ASP A 55 3.12 0.45 13.35
C ASP A 55 2.28 -0.71 12.78
N GLU A 56 2.74 -1.94 12.99
CA GLU A 56 1.93 -3.14 12.79
C GLU A 56 0.78 -3.09 13.80
N GLN A 57 -0.31 -2.44 13.41
CA GLN A 57 -1.61 -2.63 14.01
C GLN A 57 -2.05 -4.08 13.77
N ARG A 58 -1.67 -4.95 14.71
CA ARG A 58 -2.34 -6.22 14.95
C ARG A 58 -3.20 -6.06 16.19
N GLY A 59 -4.37 -5.46 16.01
CA GLY A 59 -5.43 -5.43 17.01
C GLY A 59 -6.40 -6.60 16.82
N GLY A 60 -6.61 -7.35 17.91
CA GLY A 60 -7.80 -8.18 18.20
C GLY A 60 -7.89 -9.52 17.47
N GLU A 61 -8.39 -10.62 18.01
CA GLU A 61 -9.01 -10.99 19.29
C GLU A 61 -8.85 -12.52 19.34
N ASP A 62 -8.54 -13.11 20.49
CA ASP A 62 -8.98 -14.47 20.83
C ASP A 62 -8.99 -14.57 22.36
N GLU A 63 -10.18 -14.36 22.91
CA GLU A 63 -10.58 -14.74 24.25
C GLU A 63 -10.53 -16.27 24.41
N ASN A 64 -10.47 -16.72 25.68
CA ASN A 64 -10.76 -18.07 26.20
C ASN A 64 -9.56 -19.00 26.50
N GLN A 65 -8.99 -18.84 27.71
CA GLN A 65 -9.10 -19.84 28.80
C GLN A 65 -8.50 -19.31 30.11
#